data_AF-A0A822HIN3-F1
#
_entry.id   AF-A0A822HIN3-F1
#
_cell.length_a   1.000
_cell.length_b   1.000
_cell.length_c   1.000
_cell.angle_alpha   90.00
_cell.angle_beta   90.00
_cell.angle_gamma   90.00
#
_symmetry.space_group_name_H-M   'P 1'
#
loop_
_entity.id
_entity.type
_entity.pdbx_description
1 polymer ?
#
loop_
_entity_poly.entity_id
_entity_poly.type
_entity_poly.pdbx_seq_one_letter_code
_entity_poly.pdbx_strand_id
1 'polypeptide(L)'
;MWRGGCIIRSVFLGNIKTAYDKNESLENLLMDNFFMDAINKCQQGWRKVIATATIYGVPIPCFSTALAFYDSYRSKRLPANLIQ
;
A
#
# COMPACT_ATOMS: atom_id res chain seq x y z
N MET A 1 6.84 16.14 -11.92
CA MET A 1 6.86 17.30 -11.01
C MET A 1 7.45 16.97 -9.63
N TRP A 2 6.99 15.93 -8.93
CA TRP A 2 7.38 15.66 -7.53
C TRP A 2 8.80 15.11 -7.28
N ARG A 3 9.67 15.00 -8.30
CA ARG A 3 10.97 14.34 -8.17
C ARG A 3 12.14 15.27 -7.80
N GLY A 4 11.99 16.59 -7.87
CA GLY A 4 13.15 17.51 -7.87
C GLY A 4 13.06 18.75 -6.97
N GLY A 5 12.09 18.85 -6.07
CA GLY A 5 11.97 20.06 -5.24
C GLY A 5 10.92 20.07 -4.14
N CYS A 6 9.88 19.22 -4.22
CA CYS A 6 8.88 19.14 -3.16
C CYS A 6 9.41 18.38 -1.92
N ILE A 7 8.67 18.48 -0.81
CA ILE A 7 9.03 17.86 0.49
C ILE A 7 9.06 16.34 0.41
N ILE A 8 8.17 15.72 -0.36
CA ILE A 8 8.05 14.26 -0.49
C ILE A 8 9.03 13.64 -1.51
N ARG A 9 9.99 14.41 -2.03
CA ARG A 9 10.93 13.94 -3.06
C ARG A 9 11.68 12.69 -2.59
N SER A 10 11.72 11.66 -3.42
CA SER A 10 12.40 10.40 -3.11
C SER A 10 12.67 9.60 -4.38
N VAL A 11 13.60 8.64 -4.30
CA VAL A 11 13.83 7.65 -5.38
C VAL A 11 12.55 6.87 -5.69
N PHE A 12 11.70 6.64 -4.68
CA PHE A 12 10.41 5.96 -4.80
C PHE A 12 9.48 6.63 -5.83
N LEU A 13 9.48 7.96 -5.93
CA LEU A 13 8.67 8.68 -6.93
C LEU A 13 9.14 8.44 -8.38
N GLY A 14 10.38 7.97 -8.58
CA GLY A 14 10.84 7.47 -9.87
C GLY A 14 10.06 6.23 -10.30
N ASN A 15 9.84 5.28 -9.39
CA ASN A 15 9.11 4.05 -9.67
C ASN A 15 7.63 4.33 -10.01
N ILE A 16 7.01 5.30 -9.33
CA ILE A 16 5.63 5.73 -9.65
C ILE A 16 5.56 6.29 -11.07
N LYS A 17 6.52 7.13 -11.46
CA LYS A 17 6.59 7.63 -12.83
C LYS A 17 6.73 6.47 -13.81
N THR A 18 7.66 5.54 -13.55
CA THR A 18 7.89 4.39 -14.43
C THR A 18 6.65 3.51 -14.57
N ALA A 19 5.84 3.33 -13.51
CA ALA A 19 4.59 2.60 -13.60
C ALA A 19 3.58 3.27 -14.56
N TYR A 20 3.41 4.60 -14.44
CA TYR A 20 2.52 5.36 -15.33
C TYR A 20 3.09 5.55 -16.74
N ASP A 21 4.41 5.60 -16.92
CA ASP A 21 5.03 5.59 -18.25
C ASP A 21 4.76 4.27 -19.00
N LYS A 22 4.65 3.15 -18.27
CA LYS A 22 4.32 1.83 -18.85
C LYS A 22 2.83 1.71 -19.16
N ASN A 23 1.99 2.24 -18.28
CA ASN A 23 0.53 2.17 -18.40
C ASN A 23 -0.10 3.46 -17.89
N GLU A 24 -0.46 4.35 -18.81
CA GLU A 24 -1.10 5.63 -18.47
C GLU A 24 -2.52 5.45 -17.90
N SER A 25 -3.21 4.36 -18.23
CA SER A 25 -4.55 4.02 -17.73
C SER A 25 -4.52 3.14 -16.47
N LEU A 26 -3.39 3.07 -15.77
CA LEU A 26 -3.25 2.30 -14.53
C LEU A 26 -4.24 2.80 -13.45
N GLU A 27 -5.21 1.96 -13.11
CA GLU A 27 -6.25 2.29 -12.12
C GLU A 27 -5.71 2.41 -10.69
N ASN A 28 -4.71 1.58 -10.35
CA ASN A 28 -4.11 1.57 -9.02
C ASN A 28 -2.63 1.15 -9.09
N LEU A 29 -1.76 1.82 -8.34
CA LEU A 29 -0.33 1.51 -8.27
C LEU A 29 -0.04 0.09 -7.79
N LEU A 30 -0.91 -0.50 -6.96
CA LEU A 30 -0.78 -1.89 -6.51
C LEU A 30 -0.90 -2.92 -7.65
N MET A 31 -1.37 -2.52 -8.83
CA MET A 31 -1.46 -3.37 -10.01
C MET A 31 -0.20 -3.33 -10.89
N ASP A 32 0.73 -2.39 -10.67
CA ASP A 32 2.04 -2.44 -11.34
C ASP A 32 2.95 -3.46 -10.65
N ASN A 33 3.72 -4.20 -11.46
CA ASN A 33 4.54 -5.32 -11.01
C ASN A 33 5.55 -4.91 -9.93
N PHE A 34 6.18 -3.73 -10.03
CA PHE A 34 7.17 -3.30 -9.05
C PHE A 34 6.55 -3.16 -7.66
N PHE A 35 5.38 -2.52 -7.57
CA PHE A 35 4.68 -2.34 -6.29
C PHE A 35 4.08 -3.65 -5.79
N MET A 36 3.53 -4.47 -6.69
CA MET A 36 3.01 -5.79 -6.34
C MET A 36 4.08 -6.68 -5.70
N ASP A 37 5.27 -6.75 -6.31
CA ASP A 37 6.40 -7.52 -5.79
C ASP A 37 6.89 -6.99 -4.44
N ALA A 38 6.99 -5.66 -4.32
CA ALA A 38 7.39 -5.02 -3.06
C ALA A 38 6.42 -5.37 -1.92
N ILE A 39 5.11 -5.32 -2.18
CA ILE A 39 4.08 -5.67 -1.20
C ILE A 39 4.09 -7.16 -0.88
N ASN A 40 4.20 -8.03 -1.89
CA ASN A 40 4.28 -9.48 -1.69
C ASN A 40 5.46 -9.86 -0.79
N LYS A 41 6.61 -9.20 -0.98
CA LYS A 41 7.81 -9.41 -0.16
C LYS A 41 7.64 -8.91 1.29
N CYS A 42 6.92 -7.81 1.50
CA CYS A 42 6.88 -7.15 2.81
C CYS A 42 5.64 -7.51 3.66
N GLN A 43 4.53 -7.96 3.06
CA GLN A 43 3.24 -8.06 3.77
C GLN A 43 3.28 -8.96 5.01
N GLN A 44 4.09 -10.03 5.01
CA GLN A 44 4.21 -10.90 6.17
C GLN A 44 4.93 -10.22 7.34
N GLY A 45 6.01 -9.48 7.05
CA GLY A 45 6.70 -8.68 8.06
C GLY A 45 5.84 -7.54 8.58
N TRP A 46 5.10 -6.90 7.68
CA TRP A 46 4.15 -5.85 8.01
C TRP A 46 3.08 -6.31 9.00
N ARG A 47 2.47 -7.48 8.76
CA ARG A 47 1.51 -8.11 9.69
C ARG A 47 2.11 -8.40 11.05
N LYS A 48 3.33 -8.94 11.10
CA LYS A 48 4.04 -9.21 12.36
C LYS A 48 4.23 -7.92 13.17
N VAL A 49 4.71 -6.85 12.54
CA VAL A 49 4.90 -5.55 13.19
C VAL A 49 3.58 -5.03 13.75
N ILE A 50 2.49 -5.12 12.99
CA ILE A 50 1.17 -4.68 13.45
C ILE A 50 0.72 -5.49 14.67
N ALA A 51 0.76 -6.82 14.58
CA ALA A 51 0.35 -7.70 15.68
C ALA A 51 1.16 -7.44 16.95
N THR A 52 2.49 -7.33 16.83
CA THR A 52 3.37 -7.01 17.96
C THR A 52 3.02 -5.64 18.55
N ALA A 53 2.94 -4.58 17.73
CA ALA A 53 2.64 -3.24 18.21
C ALA A 53 1.29 -3.18 18.92
N THR A 54 0.27 -3.86 18.40
CA THR A 54 -1.05 -3.96 19.02
C THR A 54 -1.00 -4.66 20.38
N ILE A 55 -0.31 -5.80 20.49
CA ILE A 55 -0.16 -6.54 21.76
C ILE A 55 0.53 -5.69 22.83
N TYR A 56 1.55 -4.92 22.45
CA TYR A 56 2.31 -4.08 23.37
C TYR A 56 1.72 -2.68 23.57
N GLY A 57 0.56 -2.38 22.99
CA GLY A 57 -0.10 -1.08 23.15
C GLY A 57 0.61 0.09 22.47
N VAL A 58 1.44 -0.16 21.45
CA VAL A 58 2.14 0.89 20.68
C VAL A 58 1.22 1.40 19.57
N PRO A 59 0.89 2.71 19.53
CA PRO A 59 -0.03 3.25 18.53
C PRO A 59 0.63 3.35 17.14
N ILE A 60 0.03 2.67 16.16
CA ILE A 60 0.53 2.60 14.77
C ILE A 60 -0.58 2.82 13.72
N PRO A 61 -1.33 3.93 13.80
CA PRO A 61 -2.57 4.13 13.03
C PRO A 61 -2.36 4.00 11.52
N CYS A 62 -1.28 4.58 10.98
CA CYS A 62 -0.97 4.53 9.55
C CYS A 62 -0.64 3.12 9.06
N PHE A 63 0.04 2.30 9.87
CA PHE A 63 0.34 0.92 9.50
C PHE A 63 -0.93 0.07 9.50
N SER A 64 -1.74 0.19 10.55
CA SER A 64 -2.98 -0.58 10.68
C SER A 64 -3.98 -0.25 9.57
N THR A 65 -4.20 1.04 9.28
CA THR A 65 -5.14 1.45 8.22
C THR A 65 -4.66 1.04 6.83
N ALA A 66 -3.36 1.15 6.55
CA ALA A 66 -2.83 0.74 5.26
C ALA A 66 -2.98 -0.79 5.05
N LEU A 67 -2.81 -1.61 6.09
CA LEU A 67 -3.00 -3.07 5.97
C LEU A 67 -4.48 -3.41 5.76
N ALA A 68 -5.37 -2.74 6.51
CA ALA A 68 -6.81 -2.90 6.35
C ALA A 68 -7.26 -2.53 4.92
N PHE A 69 -6.75 -1.42 4.37
CA PHE A 69 -6.98 -1.03 2.98
C PHE A 69 -6.48 -2.09 2.00
N TYR A 70 -5.23 -2.53 2.14
CA TYR A 70 -4.64 -3.55 1.25
C TYR A 70 -5.47 -4.84 1.22
N ASP A 71 -5.85 -5.35 2.40
CA ASP A 71 -6.66 -6.57 2.50
C ASP A 71 -8.08 -6.37 1.98
N SER A 72 -8.67 -5.20 2.19
CA SER A 72 -10.01 -4.88 1.66
C SER A 72 -9.99 -4.75 0.13
N TYR A 73 -8.99 -4.05 -0.41
CA TYR A 73 -8.87 -3.78 -1.84
C TYR A 73 -8.72 -5.06 -2.66
N ARG A 74 -7.97 -6.05 -2.16
CA ARG A 74 -7.78 -7.36 -2.84
C ARG A 74 -8.91 -8.37 -2.58
N SER A 75 -9.90 -8.02 -1.76
CA SER A 75 -11.00 -8.92 -1.41
C SER A 75 -12.15 -8.79 -2.40
N LYS A 76 -12.39 -9.83 -3.21
CA LYS A 76 -13.52 -9.88 -4.16
C LYS A 76 -14.89 -9.74 -3.48
N ARG A 77 -15.01 -10.18 -2.22
CA ARG A 77 -16.22 -10.07 -1.41
C ARG A 77 -15.86 -9.41 -0.08
N LEU A 78 -16.55 -8.33 0.23
CA LEU A 78 -16.48 -7.61 1.50
C LEU A 78 -17.77 -7.81 2.30
N PRO A 79 -17.77 -7.59 3.62
CA PRO A 79 -18.98 -7.68 4.45
C PRO A 79 -20.01 -6.55 4.18
N ALA A 80 -19.86 -5.80 3.08
CA ALA A 80 -20.78 -4.74 2.67
C ALA A 80 -22.20 -5.26 2.43
N ASN A 81 -22.38 -6.56 2.19
CA ASN A 81 -23.68 -7.21 2.09
C ASN A 81 -24.54 -7.10 3.36
N LEU A 82 -23.93 -6.83 4.52
CA LEU A 82 -24.65 -6.59 5.78
C LEU A 82 -25.08 -5.12 5.93
N ILE A 83 -24.47 -4.21 5.18
CA ILE A 83 -24.76 -2.77 5.22
C ILE A 83 -25.88 -2.40 4.23
N GLN A 84 -25.95 -3.11 3.09
CA GLN A 84 -26.99 -2.92 2.06
C GLN A 84 -28.38 -3.29 2.59
#